data_AF-A0A7W4TQ75-F1
#
_entry.id   AF-A0A7W4TQ75-F1
#
_cell.length_a   1.000
_cell.length_b   1.000
_cell.length_c   1.000
_cell.angle_alpha   90.00
_cell.angle_beta   90.00
_cell.angle_gamma   90.00
#
_symmetry.space_group_name_H-M   'P 1'
#
loop_
_entity.id
_entity.type
_entity.pdbx_description
1 polymer ?
#
loop_
_entity_poly.entity_id
_entity_poly.type
_entity_poly.pdbx_seq_one_letter_code
_entity_poly.pdbx_strand_id
1 'polypeptide(L)'
;MWRKRSEHVDLSADTALTTMLIARPLDWRVRIVEHIEVDTATSCHRRRSLQAAPLRTLLPESTMRAAAGAKTALVLLNVASVPRGALLDLDLVGPDDAAAFLLPRGEIARREGDYLETLAHDAGLPIDGRLRALLDAMLSYTSTGWKLGTTQELSANAHGYLQDGFGKPLPEQTVSRWLGLDKQIAAVLSPFAESGPDLSPTEHPLLALPFLFGAAETPSDRQLDDVNQVLQNYLQLITTASRLEGSRGATAHELLNALADYGRNYDMLVATTVPLDEPFMIKYSERRDLSFSDWHNEAQQDLVISDALSNHVVLAVHDPNIRITHPRATTAGTDSPAFGAFTTRRTSQIHAVYAHDRDRDYKITLHFRLAPLRRLQYVVYLVAALLLLLAIAVAFEAPHELSDLALIVGPSALAASALLNREPSTLGSHLRRRSTTVLSIALLLLLLVGALSYLWPYLMTDLWSHLRPRP
;
A
#
# COMPACT_ATOMS: atom_id res chain seq x y z
N MET A 1 52.30 -23.66 1.00
CA MET A 1 51.64 -22.73 0.06
C MET A 1 50.32 -22.28 0.72
N TRP A 2 50.33 -21.19 1.47
CA TRP A 2 49.15 -20.71 2.19
C TRP A 2 48.24 -20.01 1.18
N ARG A 3 47.14 -20.66 0.76
CA ARG A 3 46.11 -19.99 -0.04
C ARG A 3 45.60 -18.80 0.79
N LYS A 4 45.84 -17.58 0.30
CA LYS A 4 45.26 -16.35 0.83
C LYS A 4 43.75 -16.55 0.83
N ARG A 5 43.15 -16.74 2.02
CA ARG A 5 41.69 -16.90 2.14
C ARG A 5 41.05 -15.64 1.58
N SER A 6 39.98 -15.81 0.81
CA SER A 6 39.27 -14.68 0.22
C SER A 6 38.68 -13.84 1.35
N GLU A 7 38.86 -12.51 1.27
CA GLU A 7 38.23 -11.57 2.22
C GLU A 7 36.71 -11.50 2.03
N HIS A 8 36.20 -12.12 0.96
CA HIS A 8 34.81 -12.16 0.55
C HIS A 8 34.35 -13.62 0.34
N VAL A 9 33.10 -13.91 0.67
CA VAL A 9 32.44 -15.19 0.41
C VAL A 9 31.06 -14.96 -0.17
N ASP A 10 30.65 -15.78 -1.13
CA ASP A 10 29.28 -15.74 -1.65
C ASP A 10 28.42 -16.77 -0.92
N LEU A 11 27.40 -16.28 -0.22
CA LEU A 11 26.41 -17.06 0.52
C LEU A 11 25.00 -16.86 -0.04
N SER A 12 24.84 -16.20 -1.18
CA SER A 12 23.53 -15.90 -1.76
C SER A 12 22.74 -17.15 -2.20
N ALA A 13 23.45 -18.24 -2.50
CA ALA A 13 22.84 -19.53 -2.82
C ALA A 13 22.40 -20.33 -1.58
N ASP A 14 22.78 -19.92 -0.37
CA ASP A 14 22.47 -20.66 0.87
C ASP A 14 21.01 -20.43 1.29
N THR A 15 20.15 -21.38 0.90
CA THR A 15 18.72 -21.36 1.25
C THR A 15 18.51 -21.42 2.76
N ALA A 16 19.27 -22.25 3.48
CA ALA A 16 19.09 -22.41 4.90
C ALA A 16 19.42 -21.12 5.67
N LEU A 17 20.46 -20.40 5.25
CA LEU A 17 20.76 -19.07 5.77
C LEU A 17 19.61 -18.10 5.51
N THR A 18 19.12 -18.03 4.27
CA THR A 18 18.06 -17.10 3.88
C THR A 18 16.77 -17.36 4.67
N THR A 19 16.33 -18.63 4.73
CA THR A 19 15.15 -19.04 5.50
C THR A 19 15.30 -18.75 6.99
N MET A 20 16.48 -18.97 7.58
CA MET A 20 16.74 -18.62 8.98
C MET A 20 16.63 -17.11 9.23
N LEU A 21 17.18 -16.29 8.33
CA LEU A 21 17.11 -14.82 8.46
C LEU A 21 15.68 -14.27 8.28
N ILE A 22 14.84 -14.96 7.49
CA ILE A 22 13.39 -14.66 7.36
C ILE A 22 12.66 -15.07 8.64
N ALA A 23 12.91 -16.28 9.16
CA ALA A 23 12.24 -16.82 10.34
C ALA A 23 12.61 -16.08 11.63
N ARG A 24 13.80 -15.47 11.70
CA ARG A 24 14.32 -14.81 12.90
C ARG A 24 14.77 -13.38 12.63
N PRO A 25 13.86 -12.49 12.20
CA PRO A 25 14.24 -11.12 11.83
C PRO A 25 14.81 -10.36 13.04
N LEU A 26 14.29 -10.61 14.25
CA LEU A 26 14.71 -9.91 15.47
C LEU A 26 16.09 -10.30 15.98
N ASP A 27 16.66 -11.42 15.51
CA ASP A 27 18.01 -11.85 15.91
C ASP A 27 19.10 -10.98 15.28
N TRP A 28 18.80 -10.30 14.16
CA TRP A 28 19.76 -9.49 13.41
C TRP A 28 19.29 -8.08 13.10
N ARG A 29 17.98 -7.81 13.02
CA ARG A 29 17.45 -6.47 12.74
C ARG A 29 17.33 -5.66 14.02
N VAL A 30 18.27 -4.74 14.23
CA VAL A 30 18.38 -3.95 15.47
C VAL A 30 17.41 -2.78 15.45
N ARG A 31 17.39 -2.02 14.35
CA ARG A 31 16.60 -0.80 14.27
C ARG A 31 16.14 -0.52 12.87
N ILE A 32 14.89 -0.09 12.75
CA ILE A 32 14.33 0.40 11.50
C ILE A 32 13.89 1.84 11.69
N VAL A 33 14.35 2.71 10.79
CA VAL A 33 13.89 4.09 10.70
C VAL A 33 13.17 4.23 9.37
N GLU A 34 11.91 4.61 9.44
CA GLU A 34 11.07 4.81 8.28
C GLU A 34 10.56 6.24 8.22
N HIS A 35 10.63 6.84 7.05
CA HIS A 35 10.18 8.18 6.76
C HIS A 35 9.18 8.14 5.60
N ILE A 36 7.94 8.52 5.89
CA ILE A 36 6.84 8.60 4.94
C ILE A 36 6.61 10.07 4.64
N GLU A 37 6.87 10.44 3.41
CA GLU A 37 6.85 11.82 2.96
C GLU A 37 5.69 12.00 1.97
N VAL A 38 4.65 12.73 2.38
CA VAL A 38 3.51 12.99 1.50
C VAL A 38 3.79 14.24 0.68
N ASP A 39 4.02 14.04 -0.61
CA ASP A 39 4.38 15.09 -1.56
C ASP A 39 3.30 15.35 -2.61
N THR A 40 2.44 14.36 -2.91
CA THR A 40 1.35 14.47 -3.88
C THR A 40 0.00 14.02 -3.32
N ALA A 41 -1.07 14.34 -4.03
CA ALA A 41 -2.43 13.91 -3.68
C ALA A 41 -2.70 12.42 -3.95
N THR A 42 -1.78 11.68 -4.54
CA THR A 42 -2.01 10.28 -4.92
C THR A 42 -0.86 9.36 -4.55
N SER A 43 0.24 9.88 -4.03
CA SER A 43 1.41 9.10 -3.67
C SER A 43 2.23 9.76 -2.56
N CYS A 44 3.00 8.95 -1.86
CA CYS A 44 4.06 9.37 -0.95
C CYS A 44 5.38 8.71 -1.31
N HIS A 45 6.46 9.33 -0.85
CA HIS A 45 7.79 8.77 -0.90
C HIS A 45 8.10 8.10 0.46
N ARG A 46 8.37 6.80 0.44
CA ARG A 46 8.75 6.02 1.61
C ARG A 46 10.26 5.81 1.58
N ARG A 47 10.97 6.21 2.63
CA ARG A 47 12.40 5.93 2.82
C ARG A 47 12.55 5.08 4.06
N ARG A 48 13.33 4.02 3.98
CA ARG A 48 13.55 3.11 5.10
C ARG A 48 15.03 2.79 5.23
N SER A 49 15.51 2.78 6.46
CA SER A 49 16.87 2.43 6.83
C SER A 49 16.83 1.31 7.85
N LEU A 50 17.33 0.14 7.45
CA LEU A 50 17.47 -1.04 8.28
C LEU A 50 18.89 -1.09 8.84
N GLN A 51 19.00 -1.07 10.16
CA GLN A 51 20.26 -1.27 10.90
C GLN A 51 20.31 -2.72 11.38
N ALA A 52 21.39 -3.40 11.03
CA ALA A 52 21.61 -4.80 11.32
C ALA A 52 22.79 -5.02 12.27
N ALA A 53 22.67 -6.04 13.12
CA ALA A 53 23.77 -6.57 13.91
C ALA A 53 24.74 -7.38 13.01
N PRO A 54 25.97 -7.61 13.48
CA PRO A 54 26.90 -8.54 12.83
C PRO A 54 26.26 -9.90 12.59
N LEU A 55 26.41 -10.46 11.37
CA LEU A 55 25.76 -11.73 11.01
C LEU A 55 26.56 -12.96 11.39
N ARG A 56 27.85 -12.86 11.75
CA ARG A 56 28.71 -14.04 11.90
C ARG A 56 28.17 -15.05 12.91
N THR A 57 27.62 -14.58 14.02
CA THR A 57 27.07 -15.43 15.09
C THR A 57 25.77 -16.12 14.70
N LEU A 58 25.15 -15.69 13.61
CA LEU A 58 23.90 -16.24 13.09
C LEU A 58 24.11 -17.20 11.92
N LEU A 59 25.33 -17.29 11.39
CA LEU A 59 25.65 -18.23 10.32
C LEU A 59 25.48 -19.67 10.83
N PRO A 60 24.72 -20.53 10.12
CA PRO A 60 24.69 -21.96 10.39
C PRO A 60 26.09 -22.55 10.40
N GLU A 61 26.32 -23.64 11.13
CA GLU A 61 27.67 -24.20 11.31
C GLU A 61 28.38 -24.52 9.98
N SER A 62 27.62 -25.04 9.00
CA SER A 62 28.08 -25.29 7.63
C SER A 62 28.56 -24.01 6.94
N THR A 63 27.77 -22.96 7.03
CA THR A 63 27.99 -21.64 6.42
C THR A 63 29.13 -20.90 7.10
N MET A 64 29.24 -21.01 8.43
CA MET A 64 30.33 -20.44 9.23
C MET A 64 31.69 -21.01 8.83
N ARG A 65 31.78 -22.32 8.53
CA ARG A 65 33.00 -22.95 8.01
C ARG A 65 33.36 -22.41 6.63
N ALA A 66 32.38 -22.20 5.75
CA ALA A 66 32.59 -21.62 4.43
C ALA A 66 33.04 -20.15 4.51
N ALA A 67 32.51 -19.39 5.46
CA ALA A 67 32.86 -18.00 5.72
C ALA A 67 34.11 -17.81 6.59
N ALA A 68 34.84 -18.90 6.92
CA ALA A 68 35.94 -18.86 7.88
C ALA A 68 37.12 -17.98 7.41
N GLY A 69 37.21 -16.77 7.95
CA GLY A 69 38.23 -15.77 7.60
C GLY A 69 37.82 -14.78 6.52
N ALA A 70 36.63 -14.90 5.94
CA ALA A 70 36.03 -13.85 5.12
C ALA A 70 35.57 -12.69 6.02
N LYS A 71 35.76 -11.43 5.60
CA LYS A 71 35.29 -10.24 6.32
C LYS A 71 33.89 -9.83 5.87
N THR A 72 33.60 -10.01 4.58
CA THR A 72 32.30 -9.69 3.99
C THR A 72 31.67 -10.92 3.35
N ALA A 73 30.35 -10.91 3.22
CA ALA A 73 29.61 -11.93 2.49
C ALA A 73 28.55 -11.32 1.58
N LEU A 74 28.41 -11.87 0.37
CA LEU A 74 27.20 -11.65 -0.45
C LEU A 74 26.08 -12.52 0.12
N VAL A 75 25.00 -11.90 0.56
CA VAL A 75 23.87 -12.57 1.23
C VAL A 75 22.55 -12.11 0.63
N LEU A 76 21.50 -12.91 0.81
CA LEU A 76 20.12 -12.52 0.55
C LEU A 76 19.46 -12.10 1.86
N LEU A 77 19.00 -10.86 1.93
CA LEU A 77 18.37 -10.30 3.12
C LEU A 77 16.96 -9.83 2.80
N ASN A 78 16.00 -10.23 3.63
CA ASN A 78 14.71 -9.56 3.66
C ASN A 78 14.93 -8.17 4.29
N VAL A 79 14.64 -7.10 3.55
CA VAL A 79 14.84 -5.72 4.02
C VAL A 79 13.53 -5.08 4.49
N ALA A 80 12.40 -5.48 3.92
CA ALA A 80 11.06 -5.04 4.31
C ALA A 80 9.99 -5.96 3.70
N SER A 81 8.84 -6.04 4.36
CA SER A 81 7.61 -6.54 3.74
C SER A 81 6.92 -5.39 2.98
N VAL A 82 6.62 -5.63 1.71
CA VAL A 82 6.04 -4.63 0.80
C VAL A 82 4.76 -5.19 0.15
N PRO A 83 3.74 -4.36 -0.09
CA PRO A 83 2.53 -4.78 -0.78
C PRO A 83 2.83 -5.38 -2.15
N ARG A 84 2.03 -6.34 -2.58
CA ARG A 84 2.09 -6.84 -3.95
C ARG A 84 1.74 -5.74 -4.94
N GLY A 85 2.57 -5.60 -5.97
CA GLY A 85 2.42 -4.58 -6.99
C GLY A 85 3.77 -4.17 -7.56
N ALA A 86 3.74 -3.20 -8.48
CA ALA A 86 4.96 -2.60 -8.99
C ALA A 86 5.60 -1.72 -7.91
N LEU A 87 6.91 -1.89 -7.68
CA LEU A 87 7.70 -0.96 -6.88
C LEU A 87 8.09 0.22 -7.77
N LEU A 88 7.51 1.39 -7.51
CA LEU A 88 7.77 2.61 -8.27
C LEU A 88 8.90 3.40 -7.62
N ASP A 89 9.74 4.05 -8.43
CA ASP A 89 10.90 4.84 -7.99
C ASP A 89 11.76 4.11 -6.93
N LEU A 90 11.95 2.79 -7.09
CA LEU A 90 12.72 1.98 -6.17
C LEU A 90 14.20 2.32 -6.26
N ASP A 91 14.79 2.69 -5.13
CA ASP A 91 16.24 2.84 -4.96
C ASP A 91 16.70 1.97 -3.78
N LEU A 92 17.86 1.32 -3.94
CA LEU A 92 18.42 0.36 -3.00
C LEU A 92 19.90 0.63 -2.81
N VAL A 93 20.30 0.84 -1.56
CA VAL A 93 21.70 1.12 -1.20
C VAL A 93 22.12 0.17 -0.09
N GLY A 94 23.15 -0.64 -0.36
CA GLY A 94 23.75 -1.54 0.60
C GLY A 94 24.68 -0.84 1.60
N PRO A 95 25.37 -1.61 2.45
CA PRO A 95 26.38 -1.08 3.38
C PRO A 95 27.51 -0.36 2.65
N ASP A 96 27.98 0.75 3.20
CA ASP A 96 29.08 1.56 2.62
C ASP A 96 28.87 1.92 1.14
N ASP A 97 27.61 2.19 0.76
CA ASP A 97 27.16 2.47 -0.60
C ASP A 97 27.44 1.32 -1.60
N ALA A 98 27.58 0.09 -1.09
CA ALA A 98 27.69 -1.10 -1.92
C ALA A 98 26.41 -1.35 -2.73
N ALA A 99 26.57 -1.97 -3.89
CA ALA A 99 25.46 -2.34 -4.74
C ALA A 99 24.50 -3.31 -4.02
N ALA A 100 23.22 -3.06 -4.20
CA ALA A 100 22.13 -3.86 -3.66
C ALA A 100 21.15 -4.16 -4.80
N PHE A 101 20.80 -5.43 -4.98
CA PHE A 101 19.96 -5.87 -6.09
C PHE A 101 18.71 -6.54 -5.56
N LEU A 102 17.54 -6.06 -5.99
CA LEU A 102 16.28 -6.76 -5.75
C LEU A 102 16.27 -8.08 -6.53
N LEU A 103 15.88 -9.17 -5.87
CA LEU A 103 15.72 -10.45 -6.55
C LEU A 103 14.47 -10.44 -7.46
N PRO A 104 14.48 -11.19 -8.58
CA PRO A 104 13.28 -11.40 -9.38
C PRO A 104 12.14 -12.00 -8.56
N ARG A 105 10.89 -11.61 -8.83
CA ARG A 105 9.73 -12.04 -8.04
C ARG A 105 9.60 -13.56 -7.89
N GLY A 106 9.91 -14.32 -8.95
CA GLY A 106 9.89 -15.78 -8.90
C GLY A 106 10.95 -16.38 -7.97
N GLU A 107 12.13 -15.76 -7.87
CA GLU A 107 13.15 -16.18 -6.89
C GLU A 107 12.70 -15.84 -5.46
N ILE A 108 12.11 -14.65 -5.26
CA ILE A 108 11.53 -14.29 -3.96
C ILE A 108 10.48 -15.31 -3.53
N ALA A 109 9.54 -15.63 -4.43
CA ALA A 109 8.49 -16.61 -4.19
C ALA A 109 9.05 -17.99 -3.80
N ARG A 110 10.15 -18.42 -4.43
CA ARG A 110 10.83 -19.67 -4.04
C ARG A 110 11.37 -19.61 -2.61
N ARG A 111 12.04 -18.52 -2.22
CA ARG A 111 12.58 -18.37 -0.86
C ARG A 111 11.49 -18.26 0.21
N GLU A 112 10.41 -17.53 -0.08
CA GLU A 112 9.21 -17.47 0.76
C GLU A 112 8.58 -18.85 0.91
N GLY A 113 8.47 -19.61 -0.19
CA GLY A 113 7.98 -20.99 -0.16
C GLY A 113 8.87 -21.92 0.67
N ASP A 114 10.20 -21.76 0.63
CA ASP A 114 11.13 -22.58 1.44
C ASP A 114 10.94 -22.33 2.93
N TYR A 115 10.63 -21.08 3.31
CA TYR A 115 10.24 -20.73 4.67
C TYR A 115 8.90 -21.35 5.07
N LEU A 116 7.87 -21.25 4.22
CA LEU A 116 6.58 -21.89 4.50
C LEU A 116 6.69 -23.42 4.61
N GLU A 117 7.51 -24.05 3.78
CA GLU A 117 7.78 -25.49 3.83
C GLU A 117 8.48 -25.89 5.13
N THR A 118 9.40 -25.07 5.62
CA THR A 118 10.06 -25.27 6.92
C THR A 118 9.03 -25.19 8.06
N LEU A 119 8.17 -24.17 8.08
CA LEU A 119 7.10 -24.05 9.09
C LEU A 119 6.12 -25.23 9.03
N ALA A 120 5.74 -25.65 7.82
CA ALA A 120 4.84 -26.78 7.63
C ALA A 120 5.49 -28.09 8.11
N HIS A 121 6.77 -28.32 7.80
CA HIS A 121 7.52 -29.46 8.29
C HIS A 121 7.58 -29.50 9.82
N ASP A 122 7.90 -28.37 10.46
CA ASP A 122 7.99 -28.25 11.92
C ASP A 122 6.62 -28.44 12.60
N ALA A 123 5.53 -28.05 11.94
CA ALA A 123 4.16 -28.33 12.37
C ALA A 123 3.73 -29.80 12.14
N GLY A 124 4.52 -30.60 11.41
CA GLY A 124 4.22 -31.99 11.05
C GLY A 124 3.28 -32.14 9.85
N LEU A 125 3.25 -31.14 8.97
CA LEU A 125 2.41 -31.03 7.79
C LEU A 125 3.29 -31.00 6.51
N PRO A 126 3.73 -32.15 5.99
CA PRO A 126 4.63 -32.16 4.83
C PRO A 126 3.95 -31.60 3.58
N ILE A 127 4.70 -30.79 2.83
CA ILE A 127 4.28 -30.22 1.55
C ILE A 127 4.85 -31.10 0.43
N ASP A 128 4.00 -31.67 -0.41
CA ASP A 128 4.45 -32.42 -1.58
C ASP A 128 4.86 -31.49 -2.74
N GLY A 129 5.56 -32.03 -3.75
CA GLY A 129 6.06 -31.23 -4.87
C GLY A 129 4.97 -30.54 -5.71
N ARG A 130 3.73 -31.06 -5.73
CA ARG A 130 2.62 -30.44 -6.48
C ARG A 130 2.04 -29.26 -5.70
N LEU A 131 1.84 -29.43 -4.40
CA LEU A 131 1.43 -28.36 -3.51
C LEU A 131 2.49 -27.26 -3.45
N ARG A 132 3.77 -27.64 -3.48
CA ARG A 132 4.88 -26.71 -3.60
C ARG A 132 4.80 -25.86 -4.87
N ALA A 133 4.53 -26.47 -6.01
CA ALA A 133 4.35 -25.74 -7.27
C ALA A 133 3.16 -24.77 -7.22
N LEU A 134 2.06 -25.14 -6.55
CA LEU A 134 0.93 -24.21 -6.32
C LEU A 134 1.35 -23.04 -5.42
N LEU A 135 2.09 -23.29 -4.34
CA LEU A 135 2.60 -22.23 -3.47
C LEU A 135 3.50 -21.27 -4.25
N ASP A 136 4.47 -21.78 -5.01
CA ASP A 136 5.34 -20.94 -5.84
C ASP A 136 4.54 -20.10 -6.85
N ALA A 137 3.49 -20.66 -7.46
CA ALA A 137 2.58 -19.92 -8.35
C ALA A 137 1.79 -18.83 -7.61
N MET A 138 1.21 -19.14 -6.45
CA MET A 138 0.47 -18.17 -5.63
C MET A 138 1.39 -17.05 -5.13
N LEU A 139 2.60 -17.40 -4.67
CA LEU A 139 3.59 -16.45 -4.20
C LEU A 139 4.08 -15.58 -5.35
N SER A 140 4.43 -16.14 -6.50
CA SER A 140 4.91 -15.36 -7.66
C SER A 140 3.83 -14.52 -8.36
N TYR A 141 2.55 -14.78 -8.11
CA TYR A 141 1.44 -14.09 -8.78
C TYR A 141 1.54 -12.55 -8.67
N THR A 142 1.44 -11.90 -9.82
CA THR A 142 1.26 -10.45 -9.95
C THR A 142 -0.09 -10.21 -10.60
N SER A 143 -0.80 -9.16 -10.20
CA SER A 143 -2.13 -8.87 -10.74
C SER A 143 -2.12 -8.83 -12.27
N THR A 144 -3.14 -9.45 -12.86
CA THR A 144 -3.31 -9.48 -14.31
C THR A 144 -4.19 -8.30 -14.75
N GLY A 145 -4.22 -8.00 -16.05
CA GLY A 145 -5.10 -6.97 -16.61
C GLY A 145 -6.61 -7.27 -16.45
N TRP A 146 -6.98 -8.40 -15.83
CA TRP A 146 -8.36 -8.75 -15.52
C TRP A 146 -8.86 -8.03 -14.27
N LYS A 147 -10.14 -7.64 -14.29
CA LYS A 147 -10.83 -7.15 -13.10
C LYS A 147 -11.28 -8.34 -12.25
N LEU A 148 -10.42 -8.74 -11.31
CA LEU A 148 -10.64 -9.84 -10.36
C LEU A 148 -10.45 -9.37 -8.91
N GLY A 149 -10.68 -8.08 -8.65
CA GLY A 149 -10.40 -7.44 -7.36
C GLY A 149 -11.40 -7.85 -6.28
N THR A 150 -12.56 -8.39 -6.66
CA THR A 150 -13.60 -8.84 -5.72
C THR A 150 -14.05 -10.27 -5.99
N THR A 151 -14.62 -10.93 -4.98
CA THR A 151 -15.15 -12.30 -5.12
C THR A 151 -16.29 -12.40 -6.14
N GLN A 152 -17.08 -11.33 -6.29
CA GLN A 152 -18.14 -11.23 -7.29
C GLN A 152 -17.54 -11.14 -8.70
N GLU A 153 -16.55 -10.28 -8.90
CA GLU A 153 -15.83 -10.15 -10.17
C GLU A 153 -15.10 -11.44 -10.54
N LEU A 154 -14.40 -12.08 -9.58
CA LEU A 154 -13.76 -13.37 -9.79
C LEU A 154 -14.79 -14.42 -10.20
N SER A 155 -15.91 -14.54 -9.50
CA SER A 155 -16.95 -15.52 -9.84
C SER A 155 -17.55 -15.27 -11.23
N ALA A 156 -17.75 -14.01 -11.62
CA ALA A 156 -18.30 -13.64 -12.91
C ALA A 156 -17.32 -13.87 -14.08
N ASN A 157 -16.03 -13.65 -13.85
CA ASN A 157 -15.01 -13.68 -14.89
C ASN A 157 -14.14 -14.95 -14.88
N ALA A 158 -14.26 -15.83 -13.87
CA ALA A 158 -13.39 -17.01 -13.68
C ALA A 158 -13.31 -17.91 -14.91
N HIS A 159 -14.44 -18.15 -15.60
CA HIS A 159 -14.45 -19.03 -16.76
C HIS A 159 -13.58 -18.49 -17.90
N GLY A 160 -13.78 -17.22 -18.27
CA GLY A 160 -12.98 -16.55 -19.30
C GLY A 160 -11.52 -16.41 -18.87
N TYR A 161 -11.28 -16.00 -17.63
CA TYR A 161 -9.95 -15.85 -17.07
C TYR A 161 -9.13 -17.15 -17.14
N LEU A 162 -9.70 -18.26 -16.66
CA LEU A 162 -9.01 -19.54 -16.64
C LEU A 162 -8.87 -20.13 -18.05
N GLN A 163 -9.88 -19.98 -18.91
CA GLN A 163 -9.79 -20.41 -20.31
C GLN A 163 -8.67 -19.70 -21.05
N ASP A 164 -8.56 -18.37 -20.91
CA ASP A 164 -7.51 -17.58 -21.52
C ASP A 164 -6.15 -17.94 -20.91
N GLY A 165 -6.08 -18.11 -19.59
CA GLY A 165 -4.87 -18.48 -18.87
C GLY A 165 -4.31 -19.86 -19.24
N PHE A 166 -5.16 -20.86 -19.43
CA PHE A 166 -4.74 -22.20 -19.86
C PHE A 166 -4.65 -22.34 -21.39
N GLY A 167 -5.15 -21.36 -22.16
CA GLY A 167 -5.18 -21.40 -23.63
C GLY A 167 -6.10 -22.46 -24.21
N LYS A 168 -7.08 -22.98 -23.45
CA LYS A 168 -8.04 -23.99 -23.91
C LYS A 168 -9.38 -23.91 -23.17
N PRO A 169 -10.50 -24.31 -23.79
CA PRO A 169 -11.81 -24.28 -23.14
C PRO A 169 -11.85 -25.24 -21.95
N LEU A 170 -12.49 -24.79 -20.86
CA LEU A 170 -12.71 -25.60 -19.66
C LEU A 170 -14.19 -25.95 -19.52
N PRO A 171 -14.55 -27.17 -19.08
CA PRO A 171 -15.94 -27.49 -18.74
C PRO A 171 -16.45 -26.59 -17.60
N GLU A 172 -17.67 -26.07 -17.73
CA GLU A 172 -18.32 -25.21 -16.73
C GLU A 172 -18.37 -25.87 -15.33
N GLN A 173 -18.60 -27.19 -15.29
CA GLN A 173 -18.60 -27.96 -14.06
C GLN A 173 -17.23 -27.96 -13.36
N THR A 174 -16.14 -27.97 -14.11
CA THR A 174 -14.78 -27.91 -13.56
C THR A 174 -14.51 -26.57 -12.92
N VAL A 175 -14.84 -25.47 -13.61
CA VAL A 175 -14.68 -24.11 -13.09
C VAL A 175 -15.55 -23.90 -11.85
N SER A 176 -16.81 -24.35 -11.88
CA SER A 176 -17.73 -24.26 -10.75
C SER A 176 -17.23 -25.01 -9.52
N ARG A 177 -16.65 -26.20 -9.73
CA ARG A 177 -16.04 -26.99 -8.65
C ARG A 177 -14.83 -26.28 -8.04
N TRP A 178 -13.96 -25.70 -8.84
CA TRP A 178 -12.80 -24.96 -8.33
C TRP A 178 -13.21 -23.68 -7.60
N LEU A 179 -14.21 -22.95 -8.09
CA LEU A 179 -14.83 -21.82 -7.35
C LEU A 179 -15.41 -22.27 -5.99
N GLY A 180 -15.96 -23.48 -5.92
CA GLY A 180 -16.42 -24.07 -4.66
C GLY A 180 -15.29 -24.36 -3.67
N LEU A 181 -14.13 -24.82 -4.15
CA LEU A 181 -12.93 -25.03 -3.31
C LEU A 181 -12.32 -23.71 -2.88
N ASP A 182 -12.20 -22.75 -3.80
CA ASP A 182 -11.68 -21.41 -3.56
C ASP A 182 -12.42 -20.68 -2.43
N LYS A 183 -13.77 -20.74 -2.43
CA LYS A 183 -14.59 -20.21 -1.34
C LYS A 183 -14.32 -20.88 0.01
N GLN A 184 -14.08 -22.19 0.04
CA GLN A 184 -13.75 -22.92 1.27
C GLN A 184 -12.37 -22.54 1.79
N ILE A 185 -11.41 -22.37 0.88
CA ILE A 185 -10.03 -21.96 1.20
C ILE A 185 -10.03 -20.55 1.82
N ALA A 186 -10.70 -19.60 1.17
CA ALA A 186 -10.86 -18.24 1.67
C ALA A 186 -11.55 -18.23 3.06
N ALA A 187 -12.57 -19.06 3.28
CA ALA A 187 -13.23 -19.15 4.58
C ALA A 187 -12.29 -19.61 5.72
N VAL A 188 -11.30 -20.46 5.41
CA VAL A 188 -10.31 -20.92 6.41
C VAL A 188 -9.20 -19.89 6.65
N LEU A 189 -8.75 -19.18 5.60
CA LEU A 189 -7.63 -18.23 5.71
C LEU A 189 -8.03 -16.80 6.07
N SER A 190 -9.24 -16.36 5.75
CA SER A 190 -9.72 -14.99 6.03
C SER A 190 -9.57 -14.52 7.49
N PRO A 191 -9.65 -15.38 8.54
CA PRO A 191 -9.38 -14.93 9.91
C PRO A 191 -7.92 -14.48 10.16
N PHE A 192 -6.99 -14.92 9.31
CA PHE A 192 -5.56 -14.60 9.37
C PHE A 192 -5.18 -13.50 8.39
N ALA A 193 -6.02 -13.24 7.39
CA ALA A 193 -5.76 -12.27 6.34
C ALA A 193 -6.19 -10.85 6.77
N GLU A 194 -5.33 -9.89 6.46
CA GLU A 194 -5.67 -8.48 6.59
C GLU A 194 -6.68 -8.08 5.49
N SER A 195 -7.65 -7.25 5.85
CA SER A 195 -8.58 -6.68 4.87
C SER A 195 -7.80 -5.80 3.88
N GLY A 196 -8.00 -6.02 2.58
CA GLY A 196 -7.33 -5.28 1.53
C GLY A 196 -8.27 -5.01 0.35
N PRO A 197 -7.89 -4.07 -0.56
CA PRO A 197 -8.73 -3.69 -1.69
C PRO A 197 -8.86 -4.78 -2.76
N ASP A 198 -7.84 -5.63 -2.90
CA ASP A 198 -7.79 -6.70 -3.91
C ASP A 198 -8.14 -8.06 -3.31
N LEU A 199 -8.13 -9.13 -4.11
CA LEU A 199 -8.14 -10.50 -3.62
C LEU A 199 -6.70 -11.02 -3.42
N SER A 200 -6.48 -11.80 -2.37
CA SER A 200 -5.22 -12.51 -2.15
C SER A 200 -5.18 -13.81 -2.96
N PRO A 201 -4.09 -14.14 -3.68
CA PRO A 201 -3.94 -15.43 -4.32
C PRO A 201 -3.76 -16.59 -3.34
N THR A 202 -3.41 -16.35 -2.06
CA THR A 202 -3.33 -17.43 -1.06
C THR A 202 -4.71 -17.75 -0.47
N GLU A 203 -5.61 -16.76 -0.38
CA GLU A 203 -7.03 -16.96 -0.05
C GLU A 203 -7.82 -17.47 -1.26
N HIS A 204 -7.46 -17.01 -2.46
CA HIS A 204 -8.11 -17.29 -3.73
C HIS A 204 -7.12 -17.87 -4.76
N PRO A 205 -6.70 -19.14 -4.60
CA PRO A 205 -5.70 -19.78 -5.48
C PRO A 205 -6.07 -19.80 -6.95
N LEU A 206 -7.37 -19.65 -7.29
CA LEU A 206 -7.83 -19.50 -8.68
C LEU A 206 -7.08 -18.40 -9.44
N LEU A 207 -6.68 -17.33 -8.76
CA LEU A 207 -5.90 -16.25 -9.34
C LEU A 207 -4.57 -16.75 -9.90
N ALA A 208 -3.92 -17.69 -9.22
CA ALA A 208 -2.59 -18.16 -9.57
C ALA A 208 -2.57 -19.41 -10.46
N LEU A 209 -3.70 -20.11 -10.61
CA LEU A 209 -3.76 -21.37 -11.34
C LEU A 209 -3.22 -21.33 -12.78
N PRO A 210 -3.48 -20.28 -13.59
CA PRO A 210 -2.88 -20.19 -14.92
C PRO A 210 -1.35 -20.23 -14.93
N PHE A 211 -0.71 -19.81 -13.83
CA PHE A 211 0.74 -19.74 -13.71
C PHE A 211 1.36 -21.06 -13.21
N LEU A 212 0.55 -22.04 -12.81
CA LEU A 212 1.01 -23.31 -12.25
C LEU A 212 1.88 -24.12 -13.24
N PHE A 213 1.59 -24.04 -14.53
CA PHE A 213 2.28 -24.78 -15.59
C PHE A 213 3.28 -23.93 -16.39
N GLY A 214 3.48 -22.66 -16.01
CA GLY A 214 4.30 -21.71 -16.75
C GLY A 214 3.60 -21.12 -17.99
N ALA A 215 3.98 -19.90 -18.36
CA ALA A 215 3.26 -19.08 -19.35
C ALA A 215 3.24 -19.61 -20.80
N ALA A 216 3.98 -20.69 -21.11
CA ALA A 216 4.13 -21.22 -22.46
C ALA A 216 3.55 -22.65 -22.63
N GLU A 217 3.02 -23.26 -21.57
CA GLU A 217 2.54 -24.65 -21.62
C GLU A 217 1.02 -24.70 -21.49
N THR A 218 0.35 -25.14 -22.56
CA THR A 218 -1.05 -25.56 -22.47
C THR A 218 -1.10 -26.90 -21.71
N PRO A 219 -1.78 -26.98 -20.56
CA PRO A 219 -1.80 -28.21 -19.78
C PRO A 219 -2.56 -29.32 -20.49
N SER A 220 -2.06 -30.55 -20.37
CA SER A 220 -2.79 -31.76 -20.74
C SER A 220 -4.06 -31.94 -19.89
N ASP A 221 -5.03 -32.73 -20.34
CA ASP A 221 -6.26 -32.98 -19.58
C ASP A 221 -5.98 -33.65 -18.24
N ARG A 222 -4.98 -34.54 -18.18
CA ARG A 222 -4.50 -35.15 -16.93
C ARG A 222 -3.96 -34.10 -15.94
N GLN A 223 -3.23 -33.10 -16.44
CA GLN A 223 -2.73 -32.02 -15.58
C GLN A 223 -3.87 -31.15 -15.03
N LEU A 224 -4.95 -30.94 -15.80
CA LEU A 224 -6.13 -30.24 -15.30
C LEU A 224 -6.88 -31.06 -14.24
N ASP A 225 -6.96 -32.38 -14.39
CA ASP A 225 -7.54 -33.24 -13.36
C ASP A 225 -6.73 -33.18 -12.06
N ASP A 226 -5.40 -33.09 -12.17
CA ASP A 226 -4.49 -32.93 -11.03
C ASP A 226 -4.73 -31.60 -10.28
N VAL A 227 -5.14 -30.51 -10.94
CA VAL A 227 -5.44 -29.21 -10.28
C VAL A 227 -6.48 -29.36 -9.17
N ASN A 228 -7.53 -30.16 -9.40
CA ASN A 228 -8.56 -30.38 -8.39
C ASN A 228 -7.97 -31.02 -7.12
N GLN A 229 -7.09 -32.02 -7.30
CA GLN A 229 -6.43 -32.69 -6.19
C GLN A 229 -5.49 -31.73 -5.44
N VAL A 230 -4.74 -30.89 -6.15
CA VAL A 230 -3.82 -29.93 -5.52
C VAL A 230 -4.56 -28.87 -4.70
N LEU A 231 -5.68 -28.35 -5.21
CA LEU A 231 -6.54 -27.44 -4.44
C LEU A 231 -7.14 -28.11 -3.18
N GLN A 232 -7.53 -29.37 -3.29
CA GLN A 232 -8.01 -30.15 -2.14
C GLN A 232 -6.90 -30.39 -1.11
N ASN A 233 -5.68 -30.72 -1.55
CA ASN A 233 -4.51 -30.87 -0.68
C ASN A 233 -4.18 -29.55 0.03
N TYR A 234 -4.26 -28.42 -0.67
CA TYR A 234 -4.06 -27.11 -0.07
C TYR A 234 -5.12 -26.77 0.97
N LEU A 235 -6.40 -27.00 0.67
CA LEU A 235 -7.50 -26.84 1.64
C LEU A 235 -7.30 -27.73 2.86
N GLN A 236 -6.87 -28.98 2.66
CA GLN A 236 -6.57 -29.90 3.75
C GLN A 236 -5.42 -29.39 4.60
N LEU A 237 -4.31 -28.93 4.00
CA LEU A 237 -3.16 -28.37 4.71
C LEU A 237 -3.60 -27.25 5.68
N ILE A 238 -4.30 -26.23 5.17
CA ILE A 238 -4.71 -25.07 5.98
C ILE A 238 -5.78 -25.42 7.01
N THR A 239 -6.67 -26.37 6.69
CA THR A 239 -7.71 -26.84 7.62
C THR A 239 -7.12 -27.69 8.74
N THR A 240 -6.10 -28.50 8.45
CA THR A 240 -5.39 -29.26 9.48
C THR A 240 -4.56 -28.32 10.34
N ALA A 241 -3.83 -27.38 9.74
CA ALA A 241 -3.03 -26.38 10.45
C ALA A 241 -3.87 -25.58 11.45
N SER A 242 -5.07 -25.12 11.05
CA SER A 242 -5.94 -24.31 11.93
C SER A 242 -6.52 -25.06 13.13
N ARG A 243 -6.40 -26.39 13.16
CA ARG A 243 -6.89 -27.26 14.25
C ARG A 243 -5.78 -27.80 15.13
N LEU A 244 -4.51 -27.55 14.81
CA LEU A 244 -3.39 -28.00 15.63
C LEU A 244 -3.29 -27.17 16.91
N GLU A 245 -2.98 -27.85 18.02
CA GLU A 245 -2.81 -27.24 19.35
C GLU A 245 -1.40 -27.49 19.90
N GLY A 246 -1.05 -26.82 21.01
CA GLY A 246 0.24 -26.96 21.68
C GLY A 246 1.39 -26.32 20.89
N SER A 247 2.60 -26.88 21.02
CA SER A 247 3.80 -26.34 20.35
C SER A 247 3.69 -26.37 18.83
N ARG A 248 3.18 -27.48 18.27
CA ARG A 248 2.90 -27.58 16.82
C ARG A 248 1.81 -26.62 16.38
N GLY A 249 0.82 -26.36 17.25
CA GLY A 249 -0.21 -25.36 17.01
C GLY A 249 0.37 -23.94 16.85
N ALA A 250 1.36 -23.56 17.65
CA ALA A 250 2.03 -22.26 17.51
C ALA A 250 2.73 -22.11 16.14
N THR A 251 3.48 -23.13 15.71
CA THR A 251 4.12 -23.13 14.38
C THR A 251 3.10 -23.17 13.25
N ALA A 252 2.01 -23.94 13.39
CA ALA A 252 0.93 -23.96 12.42
C ALA A 252 0.21 -22.61 12.32
N HIS A 253 0.06 -21.91 13.44
CA HIS A 253 -0.48 -20.55 13.47
C HIS A 253 0.46 -19.55 12.76
N GLU A 254 1.77 -19.65 12.98
CA GLU A 254 2.78 -18.87 12.25
C GLU A 254 2.72 -19.16 10.74
N LEU A 255 2.60 -20.43 10.34
CA LEU A 255 2.41 -20.83 8.94
C LEU A 255 1.19 -20.13 8.31
N LEU A 256 0.05 -20.13 8.99
CA LEU A 256 -1.18 -19.51 8.48
C LEU A 256 -1.05 -17.98 8.39
N ASN A 257 -0.43 -17.34 9.38
CA ASN A 257 -0.15 -15.90 9.35
C ASN A 257 0.81 -15.54 8.21
N ALA A 258 1.91 -16.27 8.04
CA ALA A 258 2.86 -16.04 6.96
C ALA A 258 2.22 -16.25 5.58
N LEU A 259 1.41 -17.30 5.42
CA LEU A 259 0.69 -17.60 4.19
C LEU A 259 -0.35 -16.52 3.86
N ALA A 260 -1.06 -16.02 4.86
CA ALA A 260 -2.00 -14.91 4.68
C ALA A 260 -1.28 -13.60 4.35
N ASP A 261 -0.17 -13.30 5.04
CA ASP A 261 0.64 -12.10 4.80
C ASP A 261 1.24 -12.10 3.40
N TYR A 262 1.85 -13.22 2.97
CA TYR A 262 2.40 -13.36 1.63
C TYR A 262 1.35 -13.32 0.52
N GLY A 263 0.08 -13.51 0.85
CA GLY A 263 -1.02 -13.25 -0.07
C GLY A 263 -1.18 -11.77 -0.43
N ARG A 264 -0.82 -10.87 0.47
CA ARG A 264 -1.00 -9.41 0.36
C ARG A 264 0.31 -8.68 0.10
N ASN A 265 1.36 -9.17 0.73
CA ASN A 265 2.68 -8.60 0.73
C ASN A 265 3.69 -9.63 0.21
N TYR A 266 4.92 -9.20 0.04
CA TYR A 266 6.06 -10.09 -0.15
C TYR A 266 7.28 -9.51 0.53
N ASP A 267 8.24 -10.38 0.81
CA ASP A 267 9.52 -9.99 1.38
C ASP A 267 10.41 -9.40 0.28
N MET A 268 10.80 -8.14 0.43
CA MET A 268 11.77 -7.49 -0.43
C MET A 268 13.16 -8.08 -0.15
N LEU A 269 13.46 -9.20 -0.82
CA LEU A 269 14.75 -9.88 -0.73
C LEU A 269 15.79 -9.19 -1.61
N VAL A 270 16.87 -8.76 -0.98
CA VAL A 270 17.95 -8.01 -1.60
C VAL A 270 19.24 -8.80 -1.51
N ALA A 271 19.91 -8.95 -2.65
CA ALA A 271 21.28 -9.45 -2.72
C ALA A 271 22.25 -8.28 -2.52
N THR A 272 23.06 -8.33 -1.47
CA THR A 272 24.08 -7.29 -1.21
C THR A 272 25.26 -7.84 -0.41
N THR A 273 26.40 -7.17 -0.51
CA THR A 273 27.60 -7.52 0.25
C THR A 273 27.55 -6.84 1.61
N VAL A 274 27.64 -7.62 2.68
CA VAL A 274 27.59 -7.12 4.06
C VAL A 274 28.85 -7.47 4.84
N PRO A 275 29.28 -6.63 5.80
CA PRO A 275 30.28 -7.04 6.77
C PRO A 275 29.69 -8.11 7.71
N LEU A 276 30.49 -9.11 8.03
CA LEU A 276 30.06 -10.23 8.88
C LEU A 276 30.27 -9.95 10.38
N ASP A 277 31.26 -9.13 10.73
CA ASP A 277 31.67 -8.86 12.12
C ASP A 277 31.30 -7.47 12.63
N GLU A 278 30.76 -6.61 11.76
CA GLU A 278 30.44 -5.22 12.08
C GLU A 278 28.96 -4.93 11.82
N PRO A 279 28.32 -4.05 12.60
CA PRO A 279 26.98 -3.56 12.28
C PRO A 279 26.97 -2.87 10.92
N PHE A 280 25.85 -2.97 10.22
CA PHE A 280 25.70 -2.34 8.90
C PHE A 280 24.30 -1.77 8.70
N MET A 281 24.13 -1.00 7.63
CA MET A 281 22.87 -0.40 7.25
C MET A 281 22.52 -0.69 5.81
N ILE A 282 21.26 -1.01 5.55
CA ILE A 282 20.68 -1.08 4.20
C ILE A 282 19.60 -0.02 4.13
N LYS A 283 19.61 0.75 3.05
CA LYS A 283 18.61 1.79 2.80
C LYS A 283 17.81 1.41 1.56
N TYR A 284 16.53 1.71 1.59
CA TYR A 284 15.74 1.74 0.37
C TYR A 284 14.79 2.92 0.37
N SER A 285 14.38 3.30 -0.82
CA SER A 285 13.24 4.16 -1.00
C SER A 285 12.35 3.70 -2.13
N GLU A 286 11.07 3.99 -2.01
CA GLU A 286 10.06 3.69 -3.02
C GLU A 286 8.98 4.77 -3.00
N ARG A 287 8.23 4.87 -4.09
CA ARG A 287 7.01 5.63 -4.17
C ARG A 287 5.81 4.69 -3.98
N ARG A 288 4.94 5.03 -3.03
CA ARG A 288 3.70 4.30 -2.77
C ARG A 288 2.49 5.14 -3.08
N ASP A 289 1.43 4.46 -3.51
CA ASP A 289 0.15 5.11 -3.70
C ASP A 289 -0.48 5.50 -2.36
N LEU A 290 -1.13 6.66 -2.39
CA LEU A 290 -1.97 7.19 -1.35
C LEU A 290 -3.35 7.45 -1.93
N SER A 291 -4.36 6.75 -1.41
CA SER A 291 -5.74 7.12 -1.69
C SER A 291 -6.23 8.10 -0.61
N PHE A 292 -6.73 9.24 -1.07
CA PHE A 292 -7.46 10.15 -0.21
C PHE A 292 -8.95 9.94 -0.43
N SER A 293 -9.71 9.91 0.66
CA SER A 293 -11.15 10.05 0.56
C SER A 293 -11.49 11.42 -0.04
N ASP A 294 -12.28 11.42 -1.12
CA ASP A 294 -12.74 12.64 -1.83
C ASP A 294 -13.33 13.69 -0.89
N TRP A 295 -13.92 13.24 0.23
CA TRP A 295 -14.66 14.10 1.15
C TRP A 295 -13.98 14.37 2.49
N HIS A 296 -13.00 13.58 2.93
CA HIS A 296 -12.43 13.79 4.27
C HIS A 296 -10.94 14.12 4.22
N ASN A 297 -10.32 14.08 3.03
CA ASN A 297 -8.86 14.20 2.86
C ASN A 297 -8.12 13.27 3.83
N GLU A 298 -8.75 12.14 4.13
CA GLU A 298 -8.21 11.09 4.97
C GLU A 298 -7.47 10.12 4.10
N ALA A 299 -6.24 9.83 4.49
CA ALA A 299 -5.38 8.84 3.88
C ALA A 299 -4.86 7.89 4.96
N GLN A 300 -4.41 6.73 4.49
CA GLN A 300 -3.86 5.69 5.34
C GLN A 300 -2.61 5.09 4.72
N GLN A 301 -1.71 4.59 5.58
CA GLN A 301 -0.52 3.83 5.19
C GLN A 301 -0.28 2.69 6.16
N ASP A 302 -0.12 1.49 5.61
CA ASP A 302 0.17 0.28 6.38
C ASP A 302 1.67 0.09 6.55
N LEU A 303 2.07 -0.27 7.77
CA LEU A 303 3.45 -0.34 8.21
C LEU A 303 3.68 -1.55 9.09
N VAL A 304 4.81 -2.22 8.88
CA VAL A 304 5.31 -3.23 9.80
C VAL A 304 6.15 -2.54 10.88
N ILE A 305 5.80 -2.77 12.14
CA ILE A 305 6.49 -2.20 13.31
C ILE A 305 7.09 -3.25 14.25
N SER A 306 6.92 -4.55 13.96
CA SER A 306 7.53 -5.64 14.73
C SER A 306 8.62 -6.42 14.00
N ASP A 307 9.27 -5.81 13.00
CA ASP A 307 10.28 -6.50 12.20
C ASP A 307 11.72 -6.06 12.49
N ALA A 308 11.94 -5.26 13.53
CA ALA A 308 13.26 -5.02 14.14
C ALA A 308 13.11 -4.81 15.64
N LEU A 309 14.17 -4.93 16.43
CA LEU A 309 14.11 -4.71 17.89
C LEU A 309 13.55 -3.32 18.26
N SER A 310 13.71 -2.33 17.38
CA SER A 310 13.04 -1.04 17.50
C SER A 310 12.65 -0.48 16.13
N ASN A 311 11.47 0.12 16.04
CA ASN A 311 10.94 0.74 14.83
C ASN A 311 10.63 2.22 15.11
N HIS A 312 11.08 3.11 14.25
CA HIS A 312 10.83 4.55 14.33
C HIS A 312 10.26 5.04 13.02
N VAL A 313 8.98 5.40 13.02
CA VAL A 313 8.26 5.87 11.84
C VAL A 313 8.05 7.37 11.95
N VAL A 314 8.30 8.10 10.87
CA VAL A 314 8.03 9.53 10.75
C VAL A 314 7.12 9.76 9.54
N LEU A 315 5.93 10.27 9.78
CA LEU A 315 5.06 10.82 8.75
C LEU A 315 5.31 12.33 8.65
N ALA A 316 5.66 12.81 7.46
CA ALA A 316 5.96 14.22 7.19
C ALA A 316 5.28 14.73 5.91
N VAL A 317 5.02 16.04 5.88
CA VAL A 317 4.54 16.77 4.69
C VAL A 317 5.48 17.94 4.44
N HIS A 318 6.07 18.05 3.24
CA HIS A 318 7.00 19.15 2.91
C HIS A 318 6.30 20.44 2.51
N ASP A 319 5.07 20.37 1.99
CA ASP A 319 4.37 21.57 1.58
C ASP A 319 4.13 22.50 2.79
N PRO A 320 4.70 23.72 2.79
CA PRO A 320 4.58 24.66 3.90
C PRO A 320 3.15 25.13 4.13
N ASN A 321 2.25 24.93 3.17
CA ASN A 321 0.85 25.36 3.22
C ASN A 321 -0.08 24.26 3.73
N ILE A 322 0.45 23.08 4.05
CA ILE A 322 -0.33 21.90 4.42
C ILE A 322 0.05 21.46 5.83
N ARG A 323 -0.93 20.91 6.55
CA ARG A 323 -0.77 20.34 7.87
C ARG A 323 -1.41 18.96 7.97
N ILE A 324 -0.78 18.12 8.78
CA ILE A 324 -1.30 16.84 9.26
C ILE A 324 -2.27 17.11 10.40
N THR A 325 -3.47 16.53 10.32
CA THR A 325 -4.52 16.61 11.32
C THR A 325 -5.00 15.21 11.67
N HIS A 326 -5.40 15.01 12.92
CA HIS A 326 -5.88 13.73 13.43
C HIS A 326 -5.00 12.50 13.08
N PRO A 327 -3.66 12.57 13.21
CA PRO A 327 -2.86 11.36 13.03
C PRO A 327 -3.20 10.35 14.15
N ARG A 328 -3.49 9.11 13.77
CA ARG A 328 -3.70 7.98 14.67
C ARG A 328 -3.01 6.73 14.10
N ALA A 329 -2.50 5.89 14.98
CA ALA A 329 -2.01 4.56 14.65
C ALA A 329 -3.00 3.53 15.21
N THR A 330 -3.52 2.67 14.34
CA THR A 330 -4.42 1.56 14.71
C THR A 330 -3.77 0.23 14.36
N THR A 331 -4.19 -0.84 15.03
CA THR A 331 -3.80 -2.21 14.64
C THR A 331 -4.33 -2.49 13.23
N ALA A 332 -3.49 -3.03 12.36
CA ALA A 332 -3.85 -3.30 10.96
C ALA A 332 -5.14 -4.13 10.87
N GLY A 333 -6.03 -3.76 9.94
CA GLY A 333 -7.33 -4.42 9.75
C GLY A 333 -8.39 -4.13 10.83
N THR A 334 -8.09 -3.30 11.84
CA THR A 334 -9.06 -2.93 12.89
C THR A 334 -9.03 -1.42 13.16
N ASP A 335 -10.09 -0.92 13.82
CA ASP A 335 -10.14 0.46 14.32
C ASP A 335 -9.56 0.62 15.74
N SER A 336 -8.98 -0.45 16.30
CA SER A 336 -8.43 -0.42 17.66
C SER A 336 -7.09 0.30 17.70
N PRO A 337 -6.77 1.06 18.77
CA PRO A 337 -5.47 1.70 18.92
C PRO A 337 -4.34 0.67 18.86
N ALA A 338 -3.27 1.00 18.15
CA ALA A 338 -2.11 0.12 18.03
C ALA A 338 -1.43 -0.13 19.38
N PHE A 339 -1.13 -1.39 19.69
CA PHE A 339 -0.41 -1.78 20.88
C PHE A 339 1.11 -1.70 20.66
N GLY A 340 1.83 -1.14 21.64
CA GLY A 340 3.30 -0.97 21.60
C GLY A 340 3.81 0.13 20.67
N ALA A 341 2.92 0.97 20.11
CA ALA A 341 3.25 2.09 19.25
C ALA A 341 3.07 3.44 19.98
N PHE A 342 4.16 4.11 20.31
CA PHE A 342 4.16 5.34 21.10
C PHE A 342 4.38 6.58 20.22
N THR A 343 3.52 7.59 20.35
CA THR A 343 3.76 8.88 19.69
C THR A 343 4.89 9.63 20.40
N THR A 344 5.97 9.92 19.70
CA THR A 344 7.15 10.61 20.28
C THR A 344 7.21 12.09 19.94
N ARG A 345 6.79 12.46 18.71
CA ARG A 345 6.81 13.85 18.24
C ARG A 345 5.55 14.16 17.45
N ARG A 346 4.96 15.31 17.73
CA ARG A 346 3.80 15.82 17.00
C ARG A 346 3.94 17.31 16.75
N THR A 347 3.94 17.68 15.48
CA THR A 347 3.86 19.06 15.01
C THR A 347 2.73 19.16 13.98
N SER A 348 2.50 20.33 13.41
CA SER A 348 1.53 20.48 12.32
C SER A 348 1.94 19.77 11.03
N GLN A 349 3.21 19.41 10.84
CA GLN A 349 3.71 18.83 9.59
C GLN A 349 4.44 17.49 9.78
N ILE A 350 4.65 17.08 11.04
CA ILE A 350 5.40 15.87 11.38
C ILE A 350 4.65 15.13 12.48
N HIS A 351 4.48 13.83 12.29
CA HIS A 351 4.02 12.90 13.30
C HIS A 351 4.99 11.72 13.36
N ALA A 352 5.54 11.43 14.54
CA ALA A 352 6.49 10.34 14.73
C ALA A 352 5.97 9.32 15.73
N VAL A 353 6.15 8.05 15.38
CA VAL A 353 5.77 6.87 16.16
C VAL A 353 7.04 6.05 16.42
N TYR A 354 7.18 5.57 17.65
CA TYR A 354 8.27 4.71 18.08
C TYR A 354 7.71 3.44 18.70
N ALA A 355 8.23 2.29 18.32
CA ALA A 355 7.82 1.00 18.83
C ALA A 355 9.06 0.17 19.22
N HIS A 356 9.05 -0.45 20.40
CA HIS A 356 10.19 -1.19 20.93
C HIS A 356 9.81 -2.35 21.87
N ASP A 357 8.56 -2.42 22.32
CA ASP A 357 8.09 -3.51 23.18
C ASP A 357 7.99 -4.81 22.41
N ARG A 358 8.42 -5.94 22.99
CA ARG A 358 8.42 -7.25 22.32
C ARG A 358 7.04 -7.72 21.89
N ASP A 359 6.02 -7.32 22.64
CA ASP A 359 4.65 -7.80 22.49
C ASP A 359 3.80 -6.86 21.61
N ARG A 360 4.43 -5.86 20.97
CA ARG A 360 3.78 -4.89 20.08
C ARG A 360 3.08 -5.55 18.89
N ASP A 361 2.11 -4.85 18.33
CA ASP A 361 1.43 -5.30 17.11
C ASP A 361 2.45 -5.50 15.98
N TYR A 362 2.25 -6.54 15.16
CA TYR A 362 3.12 -6.79 14.01
C TYR A 362 3.07 -5.65 13.00
N LYS A 363 1.84 -5.21 12.68
CA LYS A 363 1.52 -4.17 11.72
C LYS A 363 0.56 -3.15 12.28
N ILE A 364 0.70 -1.92 11.81
CA ILE A 364 -0.21 -0.80 12.12
C ILE A 364 -0.65 -0.11 10.83
N THR A 365 -1.83 0.49 10.90
CA THR A 365 -2.31 1.44 9.90
C THR A 365 -2.18 2.84 10.47
N LEU A 366 -1.40 3.69 9.81
CA LEU A 366 -1.36 5.13 10.12
C LEU A 366 -2.47 5.83 9.36
N HIS A 367 -3.50 6.27 10.07
CA HIS A 367 -4.52 7.14 9.51
C HIS A 367 -4.16 8.59 9.79
N PHE A 368 -4.31 9.44 8.79
CA PHE A 368 -4.09 10.87 8.92
C PHE A 368 -4.96 11.66 7.95
N ARG A 369 -5.25 12.91 8.31
CA ARG A 369 -5.96 13.84 7.45
C ARG A 369 -5.06 14.99 7.07
N LEU A 370 -5.09 15.38 5.80
CA LEU A 370 -4.40 16.56 5.33
C LEU A 370 -5.37 17.74 5.21
N ALA A 371 -4.91 18.90 5.67
CA ALA A 371 -5.67 20.13 5.57
C ALA A 371 -4.73 21.29 5.22
N PRO A 372 -5.22 22.32 4.51
CA PRO A 372 -4.49 23.57 4.41
C PRO A 372 -4.20 24.17 5.80
N LEU A 373 -3.19 25.03 5.88
CA LEU A 373 -2.99 25.86 7.06
C LEU A 373 -4.27 26.65 7.35
N ARG A 374 -4.63 26.76 8.63
CA ARG A 374 -5.84 27.46 9.10
C ARG A 374 -5.98 28.85 8.47
N ARG A 375 -4.89 29.61 8.41
CA ARG A 375 -4.86 30.96 7.82
C ARG A 375 -5.29 30.99 6.34
N LEU A 376 -4.83 30.02 5.55
CA LEU A 376 -5.16 29.93 4.12
C LEU A 376 -6.60 29.49 3.91
N GLN A 377 -7.07 28.57 4.76
CA GLN A 377 -8.45 28.10 4.74
C GLN A 377 -9.43 29.24 5.06
N TYR A 378 -9.20 30.00 6.13
CA TYR A 378 -10.12 31.06 6.57
C TYR A 378 -10.24 32.21 5.57
N VAL A 379 -9.14 32.63 4.93
CA VAL A 379 -9.18 33.75 3.97
C VAL A 379 -10.12 33.45 2.80
N VAL A 380 -10.06 32.25 2.23
CA VAL A 380 -10.93 31.88 1.10
C VAL A 380 -12.41 31.87 1.50
N TYR A 381 -12.74 31.30 2.66
CA TYR A 381 -14.11 31.30 3.15
C TYR A 381 -14.62 32.69 3.54
N LEU A 382 -13.74 33.53 4.11
CA LEU A 382 -14.07 34.92 4.42
C LEU A 382 -14.38 35.71 3.14
N VAL A 383 -13.53 35.59 2.10
CA VAL A 383 -13.78 36.22 0.80
C VAL A 383 -15.09 35.71 0.21
N ALA A 384 -15.34 34.39 0.23
CA ALA A 384 -16.61 33.84 -0.27
C ALA A 384 -17.84 34.38 0.50
N ALA A 385 -17.74 34.50 1.83
CA ALA A 385 -18.80 35.09 2.65
C ALA A 385 -19.04 36.57 2.33
N LEU A 386 -17.98 37.34 2.14
CA LEU A 386 -18.08 38.76 1.75
C LEU A 386 -18.70 38.93 0.35
N LEU A 387 -18.35 38.07 -0.61
CA LEU A 387 -18.98 38.06 -1.93
C LEU A 387 -20.47 37.71 -1.85
N LEU A 388 -20.85 36.77 -0.99
CA LEU A 388 -22.25 36.40 -0.78
C LEU A 388 -23.04 37.56 -0.15
N LEU A 389 -22.46 38.23 0.87
CA LEU A 389 -23.06 39.41 1.48
C LEU A 389 -23.22 40.55 0.47
N LEU A 390 -22.22 40.76 -0.39
CA LEU A 390 -22.30 41.74 -1.46
C LEU A 390 -23.37 41.37 -2.48
N ALA A 391 -23.50 40.09 -2.85
CA ALA A 391 -24.56 39.62 -3.74
C ALA A 391 -25.96 39.89 -3.15
N ILE A 392 -26.13 39.64 -1.85
CA ILE A 392 -27.37 39.95 -1.12
C ILE A 392 -27.63 41.47 -1.13
N ALA A 393 -26.62 42.30 -0.83
CA ALA A 393 -26.76 43.75 -0.87
C ALA A 393 -27.18 44.26 -2.26
N VAL A 394 -26.53 43.76 -3.32
CA VAL A 394 -26.87 44.09 -4.72
C VAL A 394 -28.29 43.63 -5.09
N ALA A 395 -28.75 42.50 -4.57
CA ALA A 395 -30.13 42.04 -4.77
C ALA A 395 -31.16 42.97 -4.08
N PHE A 396 -30.84 43.52 -2.91
CA PHE A 396 -31.73 44.41 -2.16
C PHE A 396 -31.73 45.84 -2.69
N GLU A 397 -30.57 46.37 -3.05
CA GLU A 397 -30.42 47.75 -3.52
C GLU A 397 -30.89 47.90 -4.97
N ALA A 398 -30.89 46.81 -5.74
CA ALA A 398 -31.33 46.74 -7.14
C ALA A 398 -30.71 47.88 -7.99
N PRO A 399 -29.37 47.90 -8.15
CA PRO A 399 -28.69 48.98 -8.86
C PRO A 399 -29.18 49.09 -10.31
N HIS A 400 -29.43 50.33 -10.75
CA HIS A 400 -29.93 50.64 -12.09
C HIS A 400 -28.91 51.38 -12.96
N GLU A 401 -27.86 51.94 -12.36
CA GLU A 401 -26.79 52.64 -13.06
C GLU A 401 -25.52 51.77 -13.20
N LEU A 402 -24.80 51.96 -14.31
CA LEU A 402 -23.53 51.27 -14.59
C LEU A 402 -22.44 51.61 -13.56
N SER A 403 -22.47 52.81 -12.98
CA SER A 403 -21.57 53.24 -11.90
C SER A 403 -21.72 52.39 -10.64
N ASP A 404 -22.93 51.93 -10.33
CA ASP A 404 -23.20 51.15 -9.12
C ASP A 404 -22.64 49.72 -9.24
N LEU A 405 -22.59 49.18 -10.46
CA LEU A 405 -21.96 47.89 -10.75
C LEU A 405 -20.43 47.93 -10.59
N ALA A 406 -19.81 49.11 -10.59
CA ALA A 406 -18.36 49.23 -10.35
C ALA A 406 -17.96 48.73 -8.94
N LEU A 407 -18.89 48.76 -7.98
CA LEU A 407 -18.71 48.25 -6.62
C LEU A 407 -18.43 46.73 -6.60
N ILE A 408 -18.88 46.00 -7.64
CA ILE A 408 -18.70 44.55 -7.78
C ILE A 408 -17.30 44.21 -8.31
N VAL A 409 -16.72 45.08 -9.16
CA VAL A 409 -15.48 44.79 -9.91
C VAL A 409 -14.30 44.53 -8.98
N GLY A 410 -14.12 45.33 -7.93
CA GLY A 410 -13.00 45.18 -6.99
C GLY A 410 -13.00 43.82 -6.26
N PRO A 411 -14.07 43.48 -5.52
CA PRO A 411 -14.20 42.19 -4.87
C PRO A 411 -14.12 41.00 -5.84
N SER A 412 -14.73 41.10 -7.02
CA SER A 412 -14.65 40.06 -8.05
C SER A 412 -13.24 39.87 -8.58
N ALA A 413 -12.47 40.96 -8.79
CA ALA A 413 -11.08 40.88 -9.24
C ALA A 413 -10.17 40.23 -8.18
N LEU A 414 -10.37 40.56 -6.89
CA LEU A 414 -9.64 39.93 -5.80
C LEU A 414 -9.95 38.42 -5.70
N ALA A 415 -11.22 38.06 -5.80
CA ALA A 415 -11.65 36.66 -5.82
C ALA A 415 -11.08 35.90 -7.02
N ALA A 416 -11.13 36.50 -8.22
CA ALA A 416 -10.54 35.93 -9.42
C ALA A 416 -9.02 35.77 -9.26
N SER A 417 -8.31 36.74 -8.67
CA SER A 417 -6.89 36.62 -8.37
C SER A 417 -6.58 35.46 -7.41
N ALA A 418 -7.44 35.22 -6.41
CA ALA A 418 -7.28 34.12 -5.46
C ALA A 418 -7.55 32.74 -6.09
N LEU A 419 -8.44 32.67 -7.09
CA LEU A 419 -8.71 31.48 -7.91
C LEU A 419 -7.60 31.22 -8.93
N LEU A 420 -7.03 32.27 -9.51
CA LEU A 420 -5.95 32.20 -10.50
C LEU A 420 -4.58 31.93 -9.88
N ASN A 421 -4.42 32.11 -8.56
CA ASN A 421 -3.16 31.86 -7.89
C ASN A 421 -2.80 30.37 -8.00
N ARG A 422 -1.82 30.07 -8.86
CA ARG A 422 -1.36 28.71 -9.14
C ARG A 422 -0.78 28.10 -7.88
N GLU A 423 -1.27 26.94 -7.51
CA GLU A 423 -0.66 26.17 -6.44
C GLU A 423 0.58 25.45 -6.97
N PRO A 424 1.70 25.53 -6.24
CA PRO A 424 2.94 24.89 -6.67
C PRO A 424 2.87 23.35 -6.57
N SER A 425 1.91 22.78 -5.81
CA SER A 425 1.80 21.35 -5.56
C SER A 425 0.44 20.78 -5.99
N THR A 426 0.46 19.54 -6.49
CA THR A 426 -0.76 18.77 -6.80
C THR A 426 -1.57 18.48 -5.55
N LEU A 427 -0.89 18.26 -4.43
CA LEU A 427 -1.49 18.04 -3.12
C LEU A 427 -2.29 19.26 -2.64
N GLY A 428 -1.73 20.46 -2.74
CA GLY A 428 -2.44 21.69 -2.40
C GLY A 428 -3.71 21.86 -3.22
N SER A 429 -3.60 21.69 -4.54
CA SER A 429 -4.73 21.83 -5.47
C SER A 429 -5.88 20.88 -5.12
N HIS A 430 -5.57 19.63 -4.73
CA HIS A 430 -6.57 18.68 -4.29
C HIS A 430 -7.27 19.15 -2.99
N LEU A 431 -6.49 19.55 -1.98
CA LEU A 431 -7.02 19.98 -0.69
C LEU A 431 -7.84 21.27 -0.78
N ARG A 432 -7.49 22.19 -1.68
CA ARG A 432 -8.21 23.45 -1.88
C ARG A 432 -9.44 23.33 -2.76
N ARG A 433 -9.63 22.21 -3.49
CA ARG A 433 -10.76 21.99 -4.42
C ARG A 433 -12.10 22.48 -3.86
N ARG A 434 -12.42 22.13 -2.62
CA ARG A 434 -13.65 22.58 -1.94
C ARG A 434 -13.72 24.09 -1.73
N SER A 435 -12.65 24.66 -1.18
CA SER A 435 -12.59 26.10 -0.90
C SER A 435 -12.67 26.91 -2.20
N THR A 436 -12.01 26.43 -3.27
CA THR A 436 -12.05 26.99 -4.61
C THR A 436 -13.46 26.88 -5.20
N THR A 437 -14.12 25.73 -5.09
CA THR A 437 -15.51 25.56 -5.53
C THR A 437 -16.47 26.53 -4.82
N VAL A 438 -16.36 26.66 -3.49
CA VAL A 438 -17.20 27.59 -2.71
C VAL A 438 -16.96 29.04 -3.15
N LEU A 439 -15.70 29.43 -3.33
CA LEU A 439 -15.35 30.77 -3.80
C LEU A 439 -15.87 31.03 -5.22
N SER A 440 -15.73 30.06 -6.14
CA SER A 440 -16.24 30.13 -7.50
C SER A 440 -17.78 30.25 -7.54
N ILE A 441 -18.49 29.48 -6.71
CA ILE A 441 -19.95 29.58 -6.60
C ILE A 441 -20.36 30.95 -6.07
N ALA A 442 -19.70 31.45 -5.02
CA ALA A 442 -20.00 32.78 -4.46
C ALA A 442 -19.76 33.89 -5.48
N LEU A 443 -18.66 33.82 -6.24
CA LEU A 443 -18.35 34.75 -7.32
C LEU A 443 -19.39 34.68 -8.45
N LEU A 444 -19.78 33.48 -8.87
CA LEU A 444 -20.78 33.28 -9.92
C LEU A 444 -22.17 33.78 -9.50
N LEU A 445 -22.56 33.56 -8.23
CA LEU A 445 -23.79 34.11 -7.66
C LEU A 445 -23.78 35.64 -7.67
N LEU A 446 -22.68 36.26 -7.25
CA LEU A 446 -22.54 37.71 -7.29
C LEU A 446 -22.67 38.26 -8.72
N LEU A 447 -22.03 37.63 -9.69
CA LEU A 447 -22.12 38.03 -11.10
C LEU A 447 -23.52 37.84 -11.68
N LEU A 448 -24.18 36.72 -11.38
CA LEU A 448 -25.56 36.46 -11.82
C LEU A 448 -26.53 37.46 -11.22
N VAL A 449 -26.45 37.71 -9.92
CA VAL A 449 -27.32 38.68 -9.24
C VAL A 449 -27.07 40.08 -9.78
N GLY A 450 -25.82 40.52 -9.94
CA GLY A 450 -25.51 41.82 -10.53
C GLY A 450 -26.03 41.97 -11.96
N ALA A 451 -25.87 40.96 -12.80
CA ALA A 451 -26.38 40.96 -14.17
C ALA A 451 -27.92 40.97 -14.22
N LEU A 452 -28.58 40.16 -13.39
CA LEU A 452 -30.04 40.12 -13.31
C LEU A 452 -30.60 41.43 -12.77
N SER A 453 -30.05 42.00 -11.70
CA SER A 453 -30.50 43.30 -11.17
C SER A 453 -30.42 44.41 -12.21
N TYR A 454 -29.39 44.41 -13.06
CA TYR A 454 -29.23 45.39 -14.14
C TYR A 454 -30.17 45.15 -15.33
N LEU A 455 -30.36 43.89 -15.76
CA LEU A 455 -31.14 43.56 -16.96
C LEU A 455 -32.65 43.46 -16.69
N TRP A 456 -33.05 43.14 -15.46
CA TRP A 456 -34.44 42.90 -15.08
C TRP A 456 -35.39 44.07 -15.41
N PRO A 457 -35.04 45.35 -15.15
CA PRO A 457 -35.89 46.47 -15.53
C PRO A 457 -36.16 46.50 -17.04
N TYR A 458 -35.12 46.30 -17.86
CA TYR A 458 -35.23 46.29 -19.33
C TYR A 458 -36.09 45.13 -19.85
N LEU A 459 -35.86 43.92 -19.31
CA LEU A 459 -36.61 42.73 -19.66
C LEU A 459 -38.10 42.88 -19.33
N MET A 460 -38.43 43.43 -18.15
CA MET A 460 -39.82 43.67 -17.77
C MET A 460 -40.48 44.79 -18.59
N THR A 461 -39.77 45.87 -18.91
CA THR A 461 -40.33 46.94 -19.75
C THR A 461 -40.65 46.46 -21.17
N ASP A 462 -39.78 45.64 -21.79
CA ASP A 462 -40.03 45.10 -23.13
C ASP A 462 -41.19 44.08 -23.13
N LEU A 463 -41.23 43.18 -22.14
CA LEU A 463 -42.29 42.17 -22.03
C LEU A 463 -43.67 42.84 -21.85
N TRP A 464 -43.75 43.89 -21.03
CA TRP A 464 -44.97 44.66 -20.82
C TRP A 464 -45.37 45.50 -22.04
N SER A 465 -44.41 45.95 -22.85
CA SER A 465 -44.70 46.69 -24.08
C SER A 465 -45.37 45.83 -25.16
N HIS A 466 -45.08 44.52 -25.18
CA HIS A 466 -45.70 43.56 -26.10
C HIS A 466 -47.06 43.03 -25.64
N LEU A 467 -47.36 43.09 -24.34
CA LEU A 467 -48.65 42.67 -23.78
C LEU A 467 -49.72 43.77 -23.75
N ARG A 468 -49.36 45.04 -24.06
CA ARG A 468 -50.35 46.10 -24.25
C ARG A 468 -50.99 45.96 -25.64
N PRO A 469 -52.33 45.81 -25.75
CA PRO A 469 -52.99 45.85 -27.05
C PRO A 469 -52.70 47.22 -27.70
N ARG A 470 -52.20 47.18 -28.95
CA ARG A 470 -52.04 48.40 -29.74
C ARG A 470 -53.43 49.00 -30.00
N PRO A 471 -53.60 50.33 -29.84
CA PRO A 471 -54.87 51.00 -30.07
C PRO A 471 -55.34 50.89 -31.52
#